data_AF-A0A9D6EBL5-F1
#
_entry.id   AF-A0A9D6EBL5-F1
#
_cell.length_a   1.000
_cell.length_b   1.000
_cell.length_c   1.000
_cell.angle_alpha   90.00
_cell.angle_beta   90.00
_cell.angle_gamma   90.00
#
_symmetry.space_group_name_H-M   'P 1'
#
loop_
_entity.id
_entity.type
_entity.pdbx_description
1 polymer ?
#
loop_
_entity_poly.entity_id
_entity_poly.type
_entity_poly.pdbx_seq_one_letter_code
_entity_poly.pdbx_strand_id
1 'polypeptide(L)'
;MHPHALKALLAFALLWPATSPAQDLPESSPRALMHHAQGVEAYVDTRYEEAIRHFVLAYEADPTSFVSLLMAGVSAGNAGLTARADSFYALVVPHQDRLSAYYRYRLEAQMANRAGNLDGYIAANRQAAALGRGTKASYNVAQGVIQAGRANEARESLRQLDPDREPMRGWINYYGVYANAAHQLGDHEDELQMARRARTGIPDIRGAQLEAEALAALGRTAEAEQVLAVIQTMPPFGQLTPGEVMTTVAQEFGAHGDAAAATRWLENALRWFDALPADAGRTADNRGDKAYALYSLGRYREAATIHQGLAAELPNVAVWKAWAGYDAALTGDKAKGTEVANQIASGGISLSPANSAIWRGLIAAALNDPGGAVTLFQESRVRARWMHRDPVLMRALGKTPTWVTYLKPTG
;
A
#
# COMPACT_ATOMS: atom_id res chain seq x y z
N MET A 1 9.51 -33.38 -42.75
CA MET A 1 9.58 -32.56 -41.52
C MET A 1 9.69 -31.11 -41.95
N HIS A 2 8.62 -30.33 -41.78
CA HIS A 2 8.44 -29.02 -42.45
C HIS A 2 9.10 -27.85 -41.70
N PRO A 3 9.66 -26.83 -42.38
CA PRO A 3 10.45 -25.74 -41.79
C PRO A 3 9.61 -24.63 -41.12
N HIS A 4 8.31 -24.84 -40.91
CA HIS A 4 7.39 -23.79 -40.46
C HIS A 4 7.24 -23.68 -38.93
N ALA A 5 7.66 -24.70 -38.17
CA ALA A 5 7.59 -24.68 -36.71
C ALA A 5 8.65 -23.76 -36.05
N LEU A 6 9.78 -23.51 -36.73
CA LEU A 6 10.88 -22.70 -36.18
C LEU A 6 10.61 -21.18 -36.29
N LYS A 7 9.76 -20.74 -37.22
CA LYS A 7 9.39 -19.32 -37.39
C LYS A 7 8.35 -18.83 -36.39
N ALA A 8 7.52 -19.71 -35.83
CA ALA A 8 6.54 -19.36 -34.79
C ALA A 8 7.20 -19.10 -33.43
N LEU A 9 8.29 -19.80 -33.10
CA LEU A 9 9.08 -19.56 -31.88
C LEU A 9 9.91 -18.26 -31.96
N LEU A 10 10.43 -17.92 -33.14
CA LEU A 10 11.16 -16.65 -33.36
C LEU A 10 10.25 -15.42 -33.41
N ALA A 11 9.01 -15.55 -33.88
CA ALA A 11 8.04 -14.46 -33.87
C ALA A 11 7.48 -14.16 -32.45
N PHE A 12 7.46 -15.15 -31.56
CA PHE A 12 7.02 -14.98 -30.17
C PHE A 12 8.05 -14.19 -29.32
N ALA A 13 9.34 -14.30 -29.64
CA ALA A 13 10.41 -13.58 -28.95
C ALA A 13 10.52 -12.09 -29.36
N LEU A 14 10.00 -11.70 -30.53
CA LEU A 14 10.13 -10.35 -31.10
C LEU A 14 8.97 -9.40 -30.72
N LEU A 15 7.92 -9.91 -30.09
CA LEU A 15 6.75 -9.14 -29.63
C LEU A 15 6.70 -8.97 -28.10
N TRP A 16 7.66 -9.53 -27.38
CA TRP A 16 7.83 -9.24 -25.96
C TRP A 16 8.49 -7.86 -25.84
N PRO A 17 7.91 -6.89 -25.10
CA PRO A 17 8.62 -5.65 -24.78
C PRO A 17 9.93 -6.06 -24.16
N ALA A 18 11.06 -5.61 -24.70
CA ALA A 18 12.38 -6.01 -24.23
C ALA A 18 12.46 -5.82 -22.71
N THR A 19 12.31 -6.92 -21.97
CA THR A 19 12.61 -6.93 -20.55
C THR A 19 14.09 -6.63 -20.44
N SER A 20 14.46 -5.84 -19.43
CA SER A 20 15.87 -5.62 -19.14
C SER A 20 16.59 -6.98 -19.14
N PRO A 21 17.75 -7.15 -19.80
CA PRO A 21 18.49 -8.42 -19.82
C PRO A 21 18.83 -8.94 -18.41
N ALA A 22 18.68 -8.09 -17.38
CA ALA A 22 18.80 -8.49 -15.99
C ALA A 22 17.59 -9.32 -15.47
N GLN A 23 16.40 -9.19 -16.08
CA GLN A 23 15.17 -9.89 -15.71
C GLN A 23 14.89 -11.12 -16.58
N ASP A 24 15.95 -11.82 -16.99
CA ASP A 24 15.83 -13.01 -17.83
C ASP A 24 15.09 -14.14 -17.11
N LEU A 25 14.06 -14.68 -17.78
CA LEU A 25 13.45 -15.95 -17.40
C LEU A 25 14.42 -17.08 -17.77
N PRO A 26 14.64 -18.07 -16.88
CA PRO A 26 15.40 -19.25 -17.25
C PRO A 26 14.71 -19.99 -18.41
N GLU A 27 15.50 -20.72 -19.21
CA GLU A 27 14.96 -21.63 -20.22
C GLU A 27 13.94 -22.56 -19.57
N SER A 28 12.74 -22.61 -20.15
CA SER A 28 11.63 -23.44 -19.68
C SER A 28 10.78 -23.88 -20.86
N SER A 29 9.90 -24.86 -20.64
CA SER A 29 9.00 -25.33 -21.69
C SER A 29 8.11 -24.20 -22.25
N PRO A 30 7.75 -24.21 -23.55
CA PRO A 30 6.85 -23.20 -24.12
C PRO A 30 5.53 -23.06 -23.37
N ARG A 31 4.99 -24.16 -22.83
CA ARG A 31 3.76 -24.16 -22.03
C ARG A 31 3.95 -23.47 -20.69
N ALA A 32 5.09 -23.69 -20.04
CA ALA A 32 5.43 -23.00 -18.79
C ALA A 32 5.61 -21.50 -19.02
N LEU A 33 6.29 -21.09 -20.09
CA LEU A 33 6.45 -19.68 -20.47
C LEU A 33 5.11 -18.99 -20.76
N MET A 34 4.19 -19.67 -21.46
CA MET A 34 2.84 -19.16 -21.70
C MET A 34 2.08 -18.93 -20.39
N HIS A 35 2.07 -19.91 -19.49
CA HIS A 35 1.41 -19.76 -18.19
C HIS A 35 2.11 -18.70 -17.32
N HIS A 36 3.43 -18.58 -17.39
CA HIS A 36 4.15 -17.50 -16.70
C HIS A 36 3.70 -16.12 -17.19
N ALA A 37 3.61 -15.92 -18.50
CA ALA A 37 3.15 -14.67 -19.11
C ALA A 37 1.73 -14.28 -18.65
N GLN A 38 0.80 -15.24 -18.68
CA GLN A 38 -0.58 -15.05 -18.17
C GLN A 38 -0.58 -14.70 -16.68
N GLY A 39 0.30 -15.32 -15.89
CA GLY A 39 0.47 -14.99 -14.48
C GLY A 39 0.97 -13.56 -14.27
N VAL A 40 1.89 -13.06 -15.10
CA VAL A 40 2.39 -11.68 -15.05
C VAL A 40 1.29 -10.67 -15.39
N GLU A 41 0.48 -10.94 -16.41
CA GLU A 41 -0.67 -10.10 -16.79
C GLU A 41 -1.67 -9.99 -15.64
N ALA A 42 -2.12 -11.12 -15.10
CA ALA A 42 -3.03 -11.14 -13.95
C ALA A 42 -2.41 -10.46 -12.72
N TYR A 43 -1.10 -10.60 -12.51
CA TYR A 43 -0.38 -9.94 -11.41
C TYR A 43 -0.35 -8.41 -11.58
N VAL A 44 -0.12 -7.90 -12.80
CA VAL A 44 -0.15 -6.45 -13.11
C VAL A 44 -1.54 -5.88 -12.85
N ASP A 45 -2.58 -6.61 -13.26
CA ASP A 45 -3.99 -6.26 -13.01
C ASP A 45 -4.44 -6.47 -11.56
N THR A 46 -3.53 -6.84 -10.65
CA THR A 46 -3.81 -7.12 -9.24
C THR A 46 -4.77 -8.28 -8.98
N ARG A 47 -5.04 -9.12 -10.00
CA ARG A 47 -5.81 -10.37 -9.91
C ARG A 47 -4.95 -11.48 -9.33
N TYR A 48 -4.50 -11.31 -8.08
CA TYR A 48 -3.45 -12.13 -7.48
C TYR A 48 -3.80 -13.63 -7.38
N GLU A 49 -5.04 -14.00 -7.10
CA GLU A 49 -5.42 -15.43 -7.06
C GLU A 49 -5.30 -16.11 -8.44
N GLU A 50 -5.69 -15.40 -9.49
CA GLU A 50 -5.55 -15.86 -10.87
C GLU A 50 -4.07 -15.94 -11.27
N ALA A 51 -3.28 -14.93 -10.89
CA ALA A 51 -1.83 -14.93 -11.08
C ALA A 51 -1.19 -16.16 -10.41
N ILE A 52 -1.54 -16.46 -9.15
CA ILE A 52 -1.05 -17.65 -8.44
C ILE A 52 -1.39 -18.91 -9.21
N ARG A 53 -2.63 -19.05 -9.71
CA ARG A 53 -3.03 -20.23 -10.50
C ARG A 53 -2.16 -20.40 -11.73
N HIS A 54 -1.96 -19.35 -12.51
CA HIS A 54 -1.13 -19.41 -13.72
C HIS A 54 0.34 -19.71 -13.40
N PHE A 55 0.91 -19.11 -12.36
CA PHE A 55 2.28 -19.40 -11.96
C PHE A 55 2.48 -20.84 -11.46
N VAL A 56 1.48 -21.41 -10.77
CA VAL A 56 1.49 -22.84 -10.38
C VAL A 56 1.40 -23.73 -11.62
N LEU A 57 0.50 -23.43 -12.57
CA LEU A 57 0.39 -24.16 -13.84
C LEU A 57 1.70 -24.12 -14.66
N ALA A 58 2.45 -23.01 -14.59
CA ALA A 58 3.76 -22.92 -15.23
C ALA A 58 4.76 -23.89 -14.61
N TYR A 59 4.79 -23.98 -13.28
CA TYR A 59 5.64 -24.93 -12.55
C TYR A 59 5.20 -26.40 -12.76
N GLU A 60 3.89 -26.67 -12.85
CA GLU A 60 3.38 -28.01 -13.16
C GLU A 60 3.73 -28.46 -14.59
N ALA A 61 3.71 -27.53 -15.54
CA ALA A 61 4.11 -27.80 -16.92
C ALA A 61 5.63 -28.02 -17.07
N ASP A 62 6.43 -27.41 -16.20
CA ASP A 62 7.88 -27.59 -16.12
C ASP A 62 8.38 -27.38 -14.68
N PRO A 63 8.64 -28.46 -13.92
CA PRO A 63 9.10 -28.39 -12.52
C PRO A 63 10.48 -27.75 -12.31
N THR A 64 11.11 -27.22 -13.36
CA THR A 64 12.32 -26.40 -13.26
C THR A 64 12.02 -24.90 -13.23
N SER A 65 10.78 -24.49 -13.47
CA SER A 65 10.32 -23.10 -13.52
C SER A 65 10.17 -22.48 -12.12
N PHE A 66 11.25 -22.47 -11.32
CA PHE A 66 11.27 -21.91 -9.96
C PHE A 66 10.96 -20.42 -9.90
N VAL A 67 11.25 -19.68 -10.98
CA VAL A 67 10.86 -18.26 -11.08
C VAL A 67 9.34 -18.10 -11.03
N SER A 68 8.58 -18.97 -11.70
CA SER A 68 7.11 -18.93 -11.61
C SER A 68 6.64 -19.22 -10.20
N LEU A 69 7.23 -20.21 -9.51
CA LEU A 69 6.86 -20.51 -8.14
C LEU A 69 7.23 -19.39 -7.16
N LEU A 70 8.37 -18.71 -7.38
CA LEU A 70 8.73 -17.48 -6.67
C LEU A 70 7.67 -16.39 -6.89
N MET A 71 7.21 -16.20 -8.12
CA MET A 71 6.16 -15.23 -8.46
C MET A 71 4.79 -15.59 -7.88
N ALA A 72 4.48 -16.89 -7.75
CA ALA A 72 3.31 -17.35 -6.99
C ALA A 72 3.43 -16.96 -5.51
N GLY A 73 4.62 -17.12 -4.90
CA GLY A 73 4.94 -16.65 -3.55
C GLY A 73 4.71 -15.15 -3.37
N VAL A 74 5.22 -14.34 -4.31
CA VAL A 74 5.03 -12.88 -4.31
C VAL A 74 3.54 -12.51 -4.42
N SER A 75 2.81 -13.15 -5.33
CA SER A 75 1.39 -12.87 -5.55
C SER A 75 0.53 -13.29 -4.35
N ALA A 76 0.82 -14.43 -3.74
CA ALA A 76 0.18 -14.87 -2.50
C ALA A 76 0.46 -13.92 -1.33
N GLY A 77 1.69 -13.40 -1.23
CA GLY A 77 2.03 -12.37 -0.24
C GLY A 77 1.24 -11.08 -0.43
N ASN A 78 1.14 -10.59 -1.67
CA ASN A 78 0.35 -9.40 -2.00
C ASN A 78 -1.16 -9.59 -1.74
N ALA A 79 -1.67 -10.81 -1.84
CA ALA A 79 -3.04 -11.17 -1.50
C ALA A 79 -3.28 -11.38 0.01
N GLY A 80 -2.27 -11.21 0.87
CA GLY A 80 -2.37 -11.47 2.30
C GLY A 80 -2.42 -12.96 2.68
N LEU A 81 -2.17 -13.86 1.73
CA LEU A 81 -2.20 -15.31 1.92
C LEU A 81 -0.86 -15.81 2.48
N THR A 82 -0.52 -15.37 3.69
CA THR A 82 0.83 -15.54 4.29
C THR A 82 1.29 -17.01 4.30
N ALA A 83 0.49 -17.94 4.82
CA ALA A 83 0.88 -19.36 4.89
C ALA A 83 1.10 -19.99 3.50
N ARG A 84 0.31 -19.59 2.50
CA ARG A 84 0.43 -20.08 1.13
C ARG A 84 1.71 -19.57 0.47
N ALA A 85 2.02 -18.29 0.66
CA ALA A 85 3.28 -17.71 0.21
C ALA A 85 4.50 -18.42 0.84
N ASP A 86 4.47 -18.72 2.14
CA ASP A 86 5.55 -19.48 2.80
C ASP A 86 5.76 -20.85 2.19
N SER A 87 4.68 -21.55 1.84
CA SER A 87 4.76 -22.86 1.19
C SER A 87 5.44 -22.79 -0.18
N PHE A 88 5.17 -21.74 -0.97
CA PHE A 88 5.85 -21.54 -2.25
C PHE A 88 7.33 -21.21 -2.06
N TYR A 89 7.69 -20.35 -1.11
CA TYR A 89 9.08 -20.02 -0.85
C TYR A 89 9.88 -21.21 -0.32
N ALA A 90 9.28 -22.06 0.53
CA ALA A 90 9.93 -23.28 1.04
C ALA A 90 10.35 -24.24 -0.09
N LEU A 91 9.63 -24.24 -1.21
CA LEU A 91 9.99 -25.03 -2.40
C LEU A 91 11.08 -24.35 -3.24
N VAL A 92 11.14 -23.01 -3.26
CA VAL A 92 12.12 -22.27 -4.08
C VAL A 92 13.48 -22.15 -3.39
N VAL A 93 13.52 -21.94 -2.06
CA VAL A 93 14.76 -21.70 -1.30
C VAL A 93 15.85 -22.75 -1.51
N PRO A 94 15.55 -24.07 -1.50
CA PRO A 94 16.55 -25.11 -1.76
C PRO A 94 17.15 -25.07 -3.18
N HIS A 95 16.52 -24.35 -4.10
CA HIS A 95 16.89 -24.24 -5.52
C HIS A 95 17.28 -22.81 -5.92
N GLN A 96 17.66 -21.98 -4.96
CA GLN A 96 18.07 -20.58 -5.20
C GLN A 96 19.30 -20.44 -6.11
N ASP A 97 20.13 -21.48 -6.21
CA ASP A 97 21.27 -21.59 -7.12
C ASP A 97 20.85 -21.69 -8.58
N ARG A 98 19.62 -22.18 -8.84
CA ARG A 98 19.00 -22.25 -10.17
C ARG A 98 18.34 -20.94 -10.60
N LEU A 99 18.29 -19.94 -9.72
CA LEU A 99 17.79 -18.60 -10.05
C LEU A 99 18.90 -17.74 -10.63
N SER A 100 18.56 -16.91 -11.62
CA SER A 100 19.43 -15.82 -12.05
C SER A 100 19.74 -14.89 -10.87
N ALA A 101 20.83 -14.12 -10.96
CA ALA A 101 21.23 -13.21 -9.87
C ALA A 101 20.08 -12.26 -9.47
N TYR A 102 19.33 -11.75 -10.44
CA TYR A 102 18.16 -10.90 -10.18
C TYR A 102 17.08 -11.62 -9.35
N TYR A 103 16.68 -12.83 -9.75
CA TYR A 103 15.64 -13.57 -9.03
C TYR A 103 16.11 -14.09 -7.67
N ARG A 104 17.40 -14.33 -7.50
CA ARG A 104 18.00 -14.63 -6.18
C ARG A 104 17.88 -13.46 -5.23
N TYR A 105 18.28 -12.26 -5.64
CA TYR A 105 18.09 -11.05 -4.82
C TYR A 105 16.62 -10.75 -4.56
N ARG A 106 15.74 -11.05 -5.53
CA ARG A 106 14.30 -10.94 -5.31
C ARG A 106 13.80 -11.92 -4.23
N LEU A 107 14.29 -13.16 -4.23
CA LEU A 107 13.99 -14.15 -3.18
C LEU A 107 14.52 -13.67 -1.82
N GLU A 108 15.77 -13.22 -1.74
CA GLU A 108 16.37 -12.67 -0.52
C GLU A 108 15.56 -11.50 0.03
N ALA A 109 15.11 -10.58 -0.82
CA ALA A 109 14.22 -9.49 -0.42
C ALA A 109 12.91 -10.01 0.18
N GLN A 110 12.28 -11.03 -0.43
CA GLN A 110 11.05 -11.61 0.12
C GLN A 110 11.28 -12.29 1.47
N MET A 111 12.41 -12.99 1.65
CA MET A 111 12.77 -13.60 2.94
C MET A 111 13.01 -12.54 4.02
N ALA A 112 13.72 -11.46 3.68
CA ALA A 112 13.93 -10.34 4.59
C ALA A 112 12.61 -9.65 4.98
N ASN A 113 11.72 -9.38 4.01
CA ASN A 113 10.40 -8.81 4.28
C ASN A 113 9.59 -9.67 5.25
N ARG A 114 9.60 -11.00 5.05
CA ARG A 114 8.89 -11.95 5.92
C ARG A 114 9.47 -12.04 7.32
N ALA A 115 10.78 -11.83 7.47
CA ALA A 115 11.43 -11.72 8.77
C ALA A 115 11.21 -10.35 9.44
N GLY A 116 10.46 -9.42 8.82
CA GLY A 116 10.31 -8.05 9.30
C GLY A 116 11.59 -7.21 9.17
N ASN A 117 12.56 -7.66 8.38
CA ASN A 117 13.84 -7.00 8.17
C ASN A 117 13.77 -6.05 6.96
N LEU A 118 13.26 -4.83 7.20
CA LEU A 118 13.14 -3.80 6.16
C LEU A 118 14.49 -3.41 5.55
N ASP A 119 15.55 -3.32 6.35
CA ASP A 119 16.90 -2.99 5.87
C ASP A 119 17.43 -4.07 4.93
N GLY A 120 17.22 -5.35 5.27
CA GLY A 120 17.54 -6.49 4.41
C GLY A 120 16.73 -6.48 3.11
N TYR A 121 15.44 -6.13 3.16
CA TYR A 121 14.60 -5.98 1.97
C TYR A 121 15.15 -4.89 1.04
N ILE A 122 15.48 -3.72 1.57
CA ILE A 122 16.03 -2.61 0.79
C ILE A 122 17.40 -2.99 0.21
N ALA A 123 18.28 -3.59 1.01
CA ALA A 123 19.62 -3.98 0.59
C ALA A 123 19.58 -4.99 -0.58
N ALA A 124 18.76 -6.03 -0.49
CA ALA A 124 18.61 -7.02 -1.56
C ALA A 124 18.03 -6.40 -2.84
N ASN A 125 17.02 -5.52 -2.73
CA ASN A 125 16.48 -4.84 -3.91
C ASN A 125 17.48 -3.86 -4.55
N ARG A 126 18.37 -3.22 -3.78
CA ARG A 126 19.46 -2.39 -4.35
C ARG A 126 20.45 -3.24 -5.15
N GLN A 127 20.81 -4.43 -4.64
CA GLN A 127 21.65 -5.36 -5.39
C GLN A 127 20.97 -5.79 -6.69
N ALA A 128 19.67 -6.11 -6.64
CA ALA A 128 18.90 -6.43 -7.84
C ALA A 128 18.84 -5.26 -8.85
N ALA A 129 18.66 -4.02 -8.38
CA ALA A 129 18.62 -2.83 -9.23
C ALA A 129 19.99 -2.51 -9.86
N ALA A 130 21.09 -2.84 -9.18
CA ALA A 130 22.44 -2.65 -9.70
C ALA A 130 22.76 -3.58 -10.89
N LEU A 131 22.02 -4.68 -11.06
CA LEU A 131 22.21 -5.62 -12.18
C LEU A 131 21.74 -5.05 -13.53
N GLY A 132 20.86 -4.04 -13.53
CA GLY A 132 20.37 -3.46 -14.78
C GLY A 132 19.41 -2.28 -14.57
N ARG A 133 19.47 -1.32 -15.49
CA ARG A 133 18.52 -0.20 -15.55
C ARG A 133 17.13 -0.70 -15.95
N GLY A 134 16.10 0.02 -15.51
CA GLY A 134 14.70 -0.25 -15.89
C GLY A 134 14.07 -1.48 -15.23
N THR A 135 14.76 -2.16 -14.30
CA THR A 135 14.21 -3.36 -13.66
C THR A 135 13.18 -3.00 -12.59
N LYS A 136 12.23 -3.91 -12.30
CA LYS A 136 11.25 -3.72 -11.21
C LYS A 136 11.90 -3.57 -9.82
N ALA A 137 13.18 -3.92 -9.68
CA ALA A 137 13.91 -3.74 -8.44
C ALA A 137 13.99 -2.27 -8.00
N SER A 138 14.13 -1.29 -8.92
CA SER A 138 14.15 0.12 -8.52
C SER A 138 12.81 0.57 -7.92
N TYR A 139 11.69 0.04 -8.41
CA TYR A 139 10.38 0.25 -7.79
C TYR A 139 10.32 -0.37 -6.38
N ASN A 140 10.85 -1.58 -6.19
CA ASN A 140 10.87 -2.22 -4.87
C ASN A 140 11.79 -1.48 -3.88
N VAL A 141 12.92 -0.92 -4.33
CA VAL A 141 13.75 -0.01 -3.52
C VAL A 141 12.89 1.15 -3.05
N ALA A 142 12.21 1.84 -3.98
CA ALA A 142 11.33 2.96 -3.65
C ALA A 142 10.22 2.57 -2.64
N GLN A 143 9.58 1.41 -2.84
CA GLN A 143 8.53 0.89 -1.95
C GLN A 143 9.05 0.61 -0.53
N GLY A 144 10.29 0.14 -0.38
CA GLY A 144 10.90 -0.08 0.92
C GLY A 144 11.28 1.23 1.62
N VAL A 145 11.95 2.13 0.90
CA VAL A 145 12.54 3.34 1.51
C VAL A 145 11.49 4.42 1.81
N ILE A 146 10.36 4.46 1.07
CA ILE A 146 9.29 5.44 1.31
C ILE A 146 8.64 5.28 2.69
N GLN A 147 8.53 4.05 3.21
CA GLN A 147 7.96 3.79 4.54
C GLN A 147 8.85 4.32 5.68
N ALA A 148 10.15 4.40 5.43
CA ALA A 148 11.14 4.98 6.33
C ALA A 148 11.26 6.51 6.18
N GLY A 149 10.42 7.13 5.35
CA GLY A 149 10.41 8.56 5.06
C GLY A 149 11.54 9.03 4.15
N ARG A 150 12.23 8.13 3.44
CA ARG A 150 13.35 8.47 2.54
C ARG A 150 12.83 8.82 1.15
N ALA A 151 12.00 9.87 1.10
CA ALA A 151 11.22 10.22 -0.08
C ALA A 151 12.09 10.64 -1.28
N ASN A 152 13.24 11.28 -1.04
CA ASN A 152 14.20 11.62 -2.10
C ASN A 152 14.73 10.36 -2.79
N GLU A 153 15.25 9.39 -2.04
CA GLU A 153 15.72 8.13 -2.62
C GLU A 153 14.59 7.37 -3.33
N ALA A 154 13.37 7.37 -2.78
CA ALA A 154 12.23 6.74 -3.42
C ALA A 154 11.96 7.37 -4.80
N ARG A 155 11.89 8.70 -4.88
CA ARG A 155 11.65 9.42 -6.14
C ARG A 155 12.78 9.19 -7.15
N GLU A 156 14.03 9.27 -6.72
CA GLU A 156 15.18 9.03 -7.61
C GLU A 156 15.26 7.59 -8.11
N SER A 157 14.83 6.62 -7.31
CA SER A 157 14.72 5.22 -7.75
C SER A 157 13.62 5.04 -8.80
N LEU A 158 12.48 5.72 -8.64
CA LEU A 158 11.35 5.64 -9.58
C LEU A 158 11.60 6.39 -10.89
N ARG A 159 12.38 7.48 -10.88
CA ARG A 159 12.78 8.22 -12.08
C ARG A 159 13.68 7.41 -13.02
N GLN A 160 14.28 6.32 -12.54
CA GLN A 160 15.03 5.39 -13.38
C GLN A 160 14.14 4.45 -14.21
N LEU A 161 12.83 4.49 -13.98
CA LEU A 161 11.84 3.67 -14.66
C LEU A 161 11.01 4.54 -15.60
N ASP A 162 10.59 3.94 -16.71
CA ASP A 162 9.63 4.54 -17.64
C ASP A 162 8.26 3.90 -17.38
N PRO A 163 7.25 4.64 -16.87
CA PRO A 163 5.94 4.07 -16.56
C PRO A 163 5.13 3.67 -17.79
N ASP A 164 5.53 4.06 -19.00
CA ASP A 164 4.86 3.62 -20.24
C ASP A 164 5.49 2.34 -20.81
N ARG A 165 6.55 1.81 -20.17
CA ARG A 165 7.26 0.60 -20.60
C ARG A 165 7.24 -0.46 -19.52
N GLU A 166 7.43 -1.71 -19.93
CA GLU A 166 7.63 -2.80 -18.99
C GLU A 166 8.86 -2.51 -18.11
N PRO A 167 8.82 -2.85 -16.80
CA PRO A 167 7.75 -3.58 -16.11
C PRO A 167 6.68 -2.70 -15.45
N MET A 168 6.65 -1.39 -15.72
CA MET A 168 5.78 -0.42 -15.04
C MET A 168 4.50 -0.08 -15.81
N ARG A 169 4.42 -0.44 -17.09
CA ARG A 169 3.24 -0.23 -17.91
C ARG A 169 1.99 -0.83 -17.23
N GLY A 170 0.96 -0.01 -17.03
CA GLY A 170 -0.28 -0.42 -16.36
C GLY A 170 -0.17 -0.64 -14.84
N TRP A 171 1.01 -0.45 -14.25
CA TRP A 171 1.24 -0.71 -12.83
C TRP A 171 0.83 0.48 -11.95
N ILE A 172 -0.45 0.57 -11.56
CA ILE A 172 -0.99 1.69 -10.76
C ILE A 172 -0.17 1.98 -9.48
N ASN A 173 0.42 0.95 -8.87
CA ASN A 173 1.22 1.14 -7.66
C ASN A 173 2.51 1.94 -7.90
N TYR A 174 3.07 1.97 -9.12
CA TYR A 174 4.18 2.88 -9.46
C TYR A 174 3.78 4.33 -9.20
N TYR A 175 2.64 4.74 -9.75
CA TYR A 175 2.14 6.11 -9.63
C TYR A 175 1.83 6.45 -8.17
N GLY A 176 1.26 5.52 -7.41
CA GLY A 176 0.99 5.73 -5.99
C GLY A 176 2.25 5.95 -5.14
N VAL A 177 3.31 5.16 -5.35
CA VAL A 177 4.57 5.36 -4.63
C VAL A 177 5.26 6.65 -5.08
N TYR A 178 5.22 6.99 -6.37
CA TYR A 178 5.78 8.25 -6.88
C TYR A 178 5.05 9.46 -6.29
N ALA A 179 3.72 9.48 -6.37
CA ALA A 179 2.89 10.55 -5.84
C ALA A 179 3.14 10.74 -4.34
N ASN A 180 3.21 9.64 -3.57
CA ASN A 180 3.55 9.71 -2.14
C ASN A 180 4.95 10.31 -1.90
N ALA A 181 5.96 9.95 -2.70
CA ALA A 181 7.29 10.52 -2.59
C ALA A 181 7.30 12.03 -2.91
N ALA A 182 6.65 12.45 -4.00
CA ALA A 182 6.51 13.87 -4.37
C ALA A 182 5.76 14.66 -3.29
N HIS A 183 4.67 14.09 -2.76
CA HIS A 183 3.87 14.69 -1.70
C HIS A 183 4.67 14.92 -0.42
N GLN A 184 5.42 13.90 0.04
CA GLN A 184 6.26 14.03 1.24
C GLN A 184 7.35 15.10 1.07
N LEU A 185 7.83 15.32 -0.16
CA LEU A 185 8.80 16.37 -0.49
C LEU A 185 8.17 17.76 -0.64
N GLY A 186 6.84 17.87 -0.56
CA GLY A 186 6.09 19.11 -0.79
C GLY A 186 6.03 19.54 -2.25
N ASP A 187 6.41 18.67 -3.19
CA ASP A 187 6.43 18.94 -4.62
C ASP A 187 5.08 18.54 -5.25
N HIS A 188 4.03 19.25 -4.84
CA HIS A 188 2.66 18.89 -5.19
C HIS A 188 2.32 19.09 -6.69
N GLU A 189 3.11 19.89 -7.42
CA GLU A 189 2.98 19.98 -8.88
C GLU A 189 3.53 18.73 -9.58
N ASP A 190 4.68 18.19 -9.15
CA ASP A 190 5.22 16.89 -9.63
C ASP A 190 4.26 15.74 -9.26
N GLU A 191 3.69 15.79 -8.05
CA GLU A 191 2.61 14.88 -7.61
C GLU A 191 1.42 14.92 -8.58
N LEU A 192 0.88 16.12 -8.88
CA LEU A 192 -0.27 16.30 -9.76
C LEU A 192 0.02 15.86 -11.19
N GLN A 193 1.21 16.18 -11.73
CA GLN A 193 1.61 15.74 -13.06
C GLN A 193 1.58 14.21 -13.17
N MET A 194 2.14 13.52 -12.17
CA MET A 194 2.18 12.06 -12.18
C MET A 194 0.79 11.45 -11.96
N ALA A 195 -0.02 12.04 -11.09
CA ALA A 195 -1.40 11.62 -10.87
C ALA A 195 -2.26 11.74 -12.14
N ARG A 196 -2.12 12.82 -12.91
CA ARG A 196 -2.81 12.99 -14.20
C ARG A 196 -2.36 11.98 -15.25
N ARG A 197 -1.07 11.64 -15.28
CA ARG A 197 -0.57 10.55 -16.13
C ARG A 197 -1.20 9.22 -15.74
N ALA A 198 -1.28 8.92 -14.44
CA ALA A 198 -1.97 7.74 -13.93
C ALA A 198 -3.44 7.72 -14.36
N ARG A 199 -4.17 8.81 -14.14
CA ARG A 199 -5.59 8.95 -14.49
C ARG A 199 -5.86 8.75 -15.98
N THR A 200 -4.95 9.21 -16.84
CA THR A 200 -5.06 9.06 -18.29
C THR A 200 -4.81 7.61 -18.74
N GLY A 201 -3.78 6.96 -18.19
CA GLY A 201 -3.42 5.58 -18.56
C GLY A 201 -4.27 4.50 -17.89
N ILE A 202 -4.81 4.79 -16.71
CA ILE A 202 -5.56 3.87 -15.84
C ILE A 202 -6.78 4.63 -15.30
N PRO A 203 -7.90 4.66 -16.05
CA PRO A 203 -9.08 5.45 -15.71
C PRO A 203 -9.94 4.82 -14.60
N ASP A 204 -9.32 4.36 -13.52
CA ASP A 204 -9.97 3.79 -12.33
C ASP A 204 -10.03 4.80 -11.17
N ILE A 205 -10.64 4.38 -10.07
CA ILE A 205 -10.80 5.23 -8.88
C ILE A 205 -9.46 5.57 -8.21
N ARG A 206 -8.42 4.74 -8.34
CA ARG A 206 -7.08 5.02 -7.80
C ARG A 206 -6.41 6.17 -8.53
N GLY A 207 -6.46 6.17 -9.86
CA GLY A 207 -5.97 7.29 -10.66
C GLY A 207 -6.66 8.60 -10.29
N ALA A 208 -7.98 8.57 -10.07
CA ALA A 208 -8.73 9.76 -9.64
C ALA A 208 -8.38 10.20 -8.22
N GLN A 209 -8.21 9.27 -7.29
CA GLN A 209 -7.80 9.56 -5.92
C GLN A 209 -6.48 10.34 -5.92
N LEU A 210 -5.45 9.85 -6.62
CA LEU A 210 -4.14 10.52 -6.67
C LEU A 210 -4.27 11.96 -7.17
N GLU A 211 -5.10 12.20 -8.18
CA GLU A 211 -5.30 13.54 -8.73
C GLU A 211 -6.02 14.45 -7.72
N ALA A 212 -7.07 13.95 -7.07
CA ALA A 212 -7.83 14.70 -6.07
C ALA A 212 -6.98 15.05 -4.83
N GLU A 213 -6.14 14.12 -4.36
CA GLU A 213 -5.21 14.35 -3.25
C GLU A 213 -4.17 15.44 -3.61
N ALA A 214 -3.57 15.38 -4.80
CA ALA A 214 -2.59 16.37 -5.24
C ALA A 214 -3.21 17.77 -5.40
N LEU A 215 -4.43 17.85 -5.98
CA LEU A 215 -5.17 19.10 -6.11
C LEU A 215 -5.55 19.68 -4.74
N ALA A 216 -5.95 18.85 -3.77
CA ALA A 216 -6.20 19.27 -2.41
C ALA A 216 -4.93 19.84 -1.75
N ALA A 217 -3.79 19.17 -1.93
CA ALA A 217 -2.50 19.60 -1.39
C ALA A 217 -2.01 20.95 -1.97
N LEU A 218 -2.32 21.21 -3.24
CA LEU A 218 -2.06 22.49 -3.92
C LEU A 218 -3.04 23.61 -3.53
N GLY A 219 -4.08 23.32 -2.74
CA GLY A 219 -5.15 24.28 -2.45
C GLY A 219 -6.05 24.59 -3.67
N ARG A 220 -6.04 23.74 -4.70
CA ARG A 220 -6.88 23.85 -5.89
C ARG A 220 -8.26 23.23 -5.64
N THR A 221 -8.94 23.71 -4.59
CA THR A 221 -10.16 23.11 -4.04
C THR A 221 -11.21 22.84 -5.11
N ALA A 222 -11.57 23.83 -5.92
CA ALA A 222 -12.64 23.66 -6.92
C ALA A 222 -12.37 22.53 -7.92
N GLU A 223 -11.11 22.32 -8.32
CA GLU A 223 -10.73 21.23 -9.22
C GLU A 223 -10.76 19.87 -8.51
N ALA A 224 -10.26 19.80 -7.26
CA ALA A 224 -10.35 18.59 -6.45
C ALA A 224 -11.81 18.16 -6.24
N GLU A 225 -12.71 19.11 -5.95
CA GLU A 225 -14.14 18.84 -5.77
C GLU A 225 -14.81 18.33 -7.06
N GLN A 226 -14.36 18.77 -8.24
CA GLN A 226 -14.82 18.23 -9.53
C GLN A 226 -14.41 16.76 -9.70
N VAL A 227 -13.16 16.42 -9.34
CA VAL A 227 -12.69 15.03 -9.39
C VAL A 227 -13.46 14.15 -8.39
N LEU A 228 -13.70 14.65 -7.17
CA LEU A 228 -14.47 13.94 -6.15
C LEU A 228 -15.94 13.72 -6.57
N ALA A 229 -16.54 14.68 -7.28
CA ALA A 229 -17.88 14.53 -7.84
C ALA A 229 -17.97 13.42 -8.91
N VAL A 230 -16.86 13.09 -9.58
CA VAL A 230 -16.76 11.91 -10.45
C VAL A 230 -16.56 10.65 -9.61
N ILE A 231 -15.61 10.66 -8.66
CA ILE A 231 -15.25 9.53 -7.79
C ILE A 231 -16.46 8.92 -7.08
N GLN A 232 -17.36 9.74 -6.53
CA GLN A 232 -18.56 9.27 -5.82
C GLN A 232 -19.45 8.32 -6.64
N THR A 233 -19.36 8.37 -7.97
CA THR A 233 -20.13 7.53 -8.91
C THR A 233 -19.33 6.36 -9.49
N MET A 234 -18.02 6.28 -9.21
CA MET A 234 -17.16 5.24 -9.75
C MET A 234 -17.38 3.90 -9.01
N PRO A 235 -17.20 2.76 -9.70
CA PRO A 235 -17.15 1.48 -9.03
C PRO A 235 -15.92 1.40 -8.10
N PRO A 236 -16.00 0.65 -6.99
CA PRO A 236 -14.84 0.33 -6.17
C PRO A 236 -13.74 -0.38 -6.97
N PHE A 237 -12.48 -0.25 -6.53
CA PHE A 237 -11.34 -0.99 -7.06
C PHE A 237 -10.71 -1.84 -5.97
N GLY A 238 -10.93 -3.15 -6.03
CA GLY A 238 -10.61 -4.04 -4.91
C GLY A 238 -11.39 -3.61 -3.66
N GLN A 239 -10.69 -3.33 -2.57
CA GLN A 239 -11.29 -2.82 -1.32
C GLN A 239 -11.42 -1.30 -1.27
N LEU A 240 -10.82 -0.57 -2.23
CA LEU A 240 -10.86 0.89 -2.23
C LEU A 240 -12.24 1.37 -2.71
N THR A 241 -12.98 2.01 -1.83
CA THR A 241 -14.33 2.52 -2.10
C THR A 241 -14.36 4.04 -2.35
N PRO A 242 -15.38 4.56 -3.05
CA PRO A 242 -15.60 6.02 -3.12
C PRO A 242 -15.70 6.71 -1.76
N GLY A 243 -16.33 6.07 -0.76
CA GLY A 243 -16.43 6.59 0.60
C GLY A 243 -15.06 6.76 1.27
N GLU A 244 -14.18 5.77 1.13
CA GLU A 244 -12.81 5.81 1.64
C GLU A 244 -11.98 6.91 0.96
N VAL A 245 -12.08 7.03 -0.37
CA VAL A 245 -11.37 8.06 -1.15
C VAL A 245 -11.82 9.47 -0.76
N MET A 246 -13.13 9.71 -0.67
CA MET A 246 -13.66 11.01 -0.22
C MET A 246 -13.18 11.35 1.19
N THR A 247 -13.15 10.38 2.09
CA THR A 247 -12.63 10.57 3.46
C THR A 247 -11.16 10.97 3.44
N THR A 248 -10.36 10.26 2.66
CA THR A 248 -8.92 10.49 2.52
C THR A 248 -8.61 11.88 1.93
N VAL A 249 -9.24 12.26 0.82
CA VAL A 249 -9.01 13.57 0.20
C VAL A 249 -9.51 14.70 1.10
N ALA A 250 -10.58 14.47 1.86
CA ALA A 250 -11.05 15.44 2.83
C ALA A 250 -10.05 15.70 3.96
N GLN A 251 -9.31 14.68 4.40
CA GLN A 251 -8.19 14.88 5.34
C GLN A 251 -7.08 15.72 4.72
N GLU A 252 -6.76 15.54 3.43
CA GLU A 252 -5.78 16.37 2.73
C GLU A 252 -6.24 17.84 2.66
N PHE A 253 -7.51 18.12 2.35
CA PHE A 253 -8.05 19.49 2.45
C PHE A 253 -7.78 20.11 3.83
N GLY A 254 -8.08 19.36 4.90
CA GLY A 254 -7.87 19.84 6.27
C GLY A 254 -6.40 20.08 6.60
N ALA A 255 -5.52 19.16 6.20
CA ALA A 255 -4.07 19.26 6.43
C ALA A 255 -3.44 20.45 5.69
N HIS A 256 -4.00 20.81 4.54
CA HIS A 256 -3.54 21.91 3.68
C HIS A 256 -4.35 23.21 3.84
N GLY A 257 -5.17 23.30 4.89
CA GLY A 257 -5.77 24.56 5.35
C GLY A 257 -7.21 24.84 4.91
N ASP A 258 -7.85 23.95 4.13
CA ASP A 258 -9.26 24.07 3.73
C ASP A 258 -10.17 23.20 4.61
N ALA A 259 -10.33 23.62 5.87
CA ALA A 259 -11.21 22.94 6.82
C ALA A 259 -12.68 22.87 6.35
N ALA A 260 -13.13 23.86 5.55
CA ALA A 260 -14.50 23.89 5.06
C ALA A 260 -14.74 22.79 4.01
N ALA A 261 -13.83 22.61 3.05
CA ALA A 261 -13.88 21.52 2.09
C ALA A 261 -13.73 20.16 2.78
N ALA A 262 -12.84 20.05 3.77
CA ALA A 262 -12.68 18.85 4.58
C ALA A 262 -14.02 18.40 5.21
N THR A 263 -14.71 19.29 5.93
CA THR A 263 -16.01 18.96 6.54
C THR A 263 -17.05 18.58 5.49
N ARG A 264 -17.17 19.36 4.40
CA ARG A 264 -18.14 19.06 3.34
C ARG A 264 -17.96 17.66 2.75
N TRP A 265 -16.72 17.26 2.46
CA TRP A 265 -16.45 15.97 1.81
C TRP A 265 -16.47 14.78 2.77
N LEU A 266 -16.14 14.98 4.04
CA LEU A 266 -16.40 13.95 5.05
C LEU A 266 -17.91 13.70 5.22
N GLU A 267 -18.74 14.74 5.20
CA GLU A 267 -20.20 14.57 5.22
C GLU A 267 -20.73 13.88 3.96
N ASN A 268 -20.14 14.14 2.78
CA ASN A 268 -20.46 13.40 1.57
C ASN A 268 -20.06 11.92 1.67
N ALA A 269 -18.89 11.61 2.25
CA ALA A 269 -18.47 10.23 2.49
C ALA A 269 -19.46 9.50 3.39
N LEU A 270 -19.93 10.13 4.48
CA LEU A 270 -20.96 9.54 5.34
C LEU A 270 -22.27 9.28 4.59
N ARG A 271 -22.75 10.25 3.78
CA ARG A 271 -23.93 10.05 2.95
C ARG A 271 -23.78 8.88 1.98
N TRP A 272 -22.58 8.70 1.43
CA TRP A 272 -22.28 7.56 0.55
C TRP A 272 -22.37 6.24 1.31
N PHE A 273 -21.77 6.13 2.49
CA PHE A 273 -21.86 4.93 3.33
C PHE A 273 -23.30 4.65 3.80
N ASP A 274 -24.07 5.69 4.12
CA ASP A 274 -25.48 5.58 4.51
C ASP A 274 -26.39 5.12 3.36
N ALA A 275 -26.00 5.40 2.11
CA ALA A 275 -26.73 5.02 0.91
C ALA A 275 -26.39 3.60 0.40
N LEU A 276 -25.43 2.91 1.00
CA LEU A 276 -25.06 1.55 0.59
C LEU A 276 -26.25 0.58 0.73
N PRO A 277 -26.40 -0.38 -0.19
CA PRO A 277 -27.27 -1.53 0.01
C PRO A 277 -27.00 -2.24 1.33
N ALA A 278 -28.03 -2.81 1.95
CA ALA A 278 -27.94 -3.33 3.32
C ALA A 278 -26.91 -4.46 3.50
N ASP A 279 -26.65 -5.27 2.48
CA ASP A 279 -25.58 -6.27 2.46
C ASP A 279 -24.19 -5.63 2.43
N ALA A 280 -23.96 -4.67 1.52
CA ALA A 280 -22.70 -3.94 1.43
C ALA A 280 -22.43 -3.11 2.70
N GLY A 281 -23.43 -2.39 3.22
CA GLY A 281 -23.29 -1.56 4.43
C GLY A 281 -23.04 -2.35 5.72
N ARG A 282 -23.30 -3.66 5.74
CA ARG A 282 -23.06 -4.54 6.91
C ARG A 282 -21.66 -5.15 6.96
N THR A 283 -20.89 -5.09 5.87
CA THR A 283 -19.52 -5.62 5.87
C THR A 283 -18.65 -4.88 6.89
N ALA A 284 -17.70 -5.59 7.49
CA ALA A 284 -16.78 -5.00 8.48
C ALA A 284 -15.97 -3.82 7.89
N ASP A 285 -15.52 -3.94 6.64
CA ASP A 285 -14.71 -2.93 5.97
C ASP A 285 -15.49 -1.62 5.80
N ASN A 286 -16.66 -1.64 5.15
CA ASN A 286 -17.51 -0.43 5.00
C ASN A 286 -17.93 0.18 6.35
N ARG A 287 -18.17 -0.64 7.38
CA ARG A 287 -18.47 -0.13 8.73
C ARG A 287 -17.25 0.56 9.34
N GLY A 288 -16.07 -0.03 9.19
CA GLY A 288 -14.80 0.54 9.63
C GLY A 288 -14.49 1.86 8.94
N ASP A 289 -14.63 1.93 7.62
CA ASP A 289 -14.36 3.15 6.85
C ASP A 289 -15.36 4.27 7.20
N LYS A 290 -16.64 3.91 7.41
CA LYS A 290 -17.63 4.86 7.93
C LYS A 290 -17.24 5.38 9.32
N ALA A 291 -16.78 4.50 10.19
CA ALA A 291 -16.28 4.90 11.51
C ALA A 291 -15.05 5.81 11.41
N TYR A 292 -14.16 5.56 10.44
CA TYR A 292 -13.01 6.41 10.16
C TYR A 292 -13.39 7.80 9.63
N ALA A 293 -14.45 7.90 8.82
CA ALA A 293 -15.02 9.18 8.40
C ALA A 293 -15.65 9.95 9.59
N LEU A 294 -16.38 9.26 10.47
CA LEU A 294 -16.92 9.85 11.71
C LEU A 294 -15.79 10.33 12.63
N TYR A 295 -14.74 9.52 12.80
CA TYR A 295 -13.53 9.88 13.52
C TYR A 295 -12.89 11.14 12.94
N SER A 296 -12.77 11.21 11.61
CA SER A 296 -12.16 12.34 10.92
C SER A 296 -12.95 13.65 11.08
N LEU A 297 -14.28 13.56 11.23
CA LEU A 297 -15.16 14.68 11.59
C LEU A 297 -15.11 15.08 13.07
N GLY A 298 -14.39 14.34 13.90
CA GLY A 298 -14.40 14.53 15.35
C GLY A 298 -15.64 13.96 16.05
N ARG A 299 -16.47 13.16 15.36
CA ARG A 299 -17.65 12.47 15.91
C ARG A 299 -17.25 11.18 16.63
N TYR A 300 -16.31 11.31 17.58
CA TYR A 300 -15.62 10.18 18.20
C TYR A 300 -16.55 9.17 18.90
N ARG A 301 -17.64 9.63 19.53
CA ARG A 301 -18.59 8.71 20.20
C ARG A 301 -19.33 7.81 19.22
N GLU A 302 -19.64 8.32 18.03
CA GLU A 302 -20.33 7.55 17.00
C GLU A 302 -19.38 6.56 16.33
N ALA A 303 -18.14 6.99 16.05
CA ALA A 303 -17.07 6.08 15.61
C ALA A 303 -16.83 4.95 16.63
N ALA A 304 -16.72 5.29 17.91
CA ALA A 304 -16.52 4.36 19.02
C ALA A 304 -17.59 3.26 19.05
N THR A 305 -18.85 3.63 18.83
CA THR A 305 -19.99 2.68 18.83
C THR A 305 -19.79 1.62 17.74
N ILE A 306 -19.35 2.03 16.55
CA ILE A 306 -19.11 1.09 15.44
C ILE A 306 -17.88 0.22 15.73
N HIS A 307 -16.76 0.81 16.14
CA HIS A 307 -15.53 0.04 16.42
C HIS A 307 -15.70 -0.94 17.57
N GLN A 308 -16.45 -0.60 18.62
CA GLN A 308 -16.80 -1.53 19.71
C GLN A 308 -17.65 -2.70 19.21
N GLY A 309 -18.64 -2.44 18.35
CA GLY A 309 -19.42 -3.49 17.69
C GLY A 309 -18.54 -4.43 16.86
N LEU A 310 -17.64 -3.87 16.04
CA LEU A 310 -16.68 -4.65 15.25
C LEU A 310 -15.72 -5.47 16.12
N ALA A 311 -15.23 -4.91 17.22
CA ALA A 311 -14.35 -5.62 18.16
C ALA A 311 -15.07 -6.79 18.86
N ALA A 312 -16.37 -6.66 19.14
CA ALA A 312 -17.19 -7.70 19.74
C ALA A 312 -17.54 -8.82 18.72
N GLU A 313 -17.89 -8.43 17.49
CA GLU A 313 -18.23 -9.37 16.41
C GLU A 313 -17.01 -10.14 15.87
N LEU A 314 -15.84 -9.47 15.83
CA LEU A 314 -14.59 -10.00 15.27
C LEU A 314 -13.46 -9.98 16.32
N PRO A 315 -13.58 -10.77 17.41
CA PRO A 315 -12.64 -10.71 18.54
C PRO A 315 -11.22 -11.18 18.19
N ASN A 316 -11.03 -11.84 17.05
CA ASN A 316 -9.70 -12.29 16.58
C ASN A 316 -8.99 -11.24 15.72
N VAL A 317 -9.66 -10.15 15.37
CA VAL A 317 -9.08 -9.08 14.56
C VAL A 317 -8.53 -8.00 15.47
N ALA A 318 -7.21 -8.03 15.70
CA ALA A 318 -6.53 -7.19 16.68
C ALA A 318 -6.75 -5.68 16.48
N VAL A 319 -6.88 -5.23 15.22
CA VAL A 319 -7.04 -3.81 14.90
C VAL A 319 -8.33 -3.21 15.46
N TRP A 320 -9.43 -3.97 15.52
CA TRP A 320 -10.68 -3.46 16.10
C TRP A 320 -10.60 -3.27 17.61
N LYS A 321 -9.82 -4.10 18.31
CA LYS A 321 -9.53 -3.90 19.75
C LYS A 321 -8.68 -2.66 19.97
N ALA A 322 -7.70 -2.40 19.10
CA ALA A 322 -6.86 -1.21 19.18
C ALA A 322 -7.67 0.07 18.93
N TRP A 323 -8.52 0.09 17.92
CA TRP A 323 -9.49 1.17 17.68
C TRP A 323 -10.39 1.41 18.88
N ALA A 324 -10.99 0.37 19.47
CA ALA A 324 -11.86 0.51 20.63
C ALA A 324 -11.15 1.16 21.84
N GLY A 325 -9.87 0.83 22.08
CA GLY A 325 -9.07 1.49 23.12
C GLY A 325 -8.70 2.94 22.77
N TYR A 326 -8.39 3.21 21.51
CA TYR A 326 -8.10 4.55 21.04
C TYR A 326 -9.32 5.47 21.14
N ASP A 327 -10.48 5.02 20.70
CA ASP A 327 -11.74 5.76 20.82
C ASP A 327 -12.16 5.97 22.28
N ALA A 328 -11.90 4.98 23.16
CA ALA A 328 -12.13 5.14 24.59
C ALA A 328 -11.28 6.28 25.16
N ALA A 329 -9.99 6.36 24.79
CA ALA A 329 -9.13 7.48 25.16
C ALA A 329 -9.65 8.82 24.62
N LEU A 330 -10.05 8.87 23.34
CA LEU A 330 -10.59 10.08 22.69
C LEU A 330 -11.91 10.57 23.31
N THR A 331 -12.71 9.65 23.85
CA THR A 331 -14.02 9.96 24.47
C THR A 331 -13.94 10.17 25.98
N GLY A 332 -12.75 10.08 26.57
CA GLY A 332 -12.46 10.43 27.96
C GLY A 332 -12.27 9.25 28.92
N ASP A 333 -12.44 8.01 28.46
CA ASP A 333 -12.16 6.81 29.25
C ASP A 333 -10.65 6.48 29.21
N LYS A 334 -9.91 7.23 30.03
CA LYS A 334 -8.46 7.09 30.15
C LYS A 334 -8.05 5.71 30.68
N ALA A 335 -8.86 5.11 31.54
CA ALA A 335 -8.57 3.81 32.12
C ALA A 335 -8.60 2.73 31.04
N LYS A 336 -9.64 2.73 30.20
CA LYS A 336 -9.74 1.77 29.10
C LYS A 336 -8.68 1.99 28.04
N GLY A 337 -8.39 3.24 27.67
CA GLY A 337 -7.30 3.54 26.74
C GLY A 337 -5.95 3.00 27.23
N THR A 338 -5.64 3.22 28.51
CA THR A 338 -4.40 2.72 29.14
C THR A 338 -4.36 1.20 29.21
N GLU A 339 -5.48 0.55 29.56
CA GLU A 339 -5.61 -0.91 29.58
C GLU A 339 -5.28 -1.52 28.20
N VAL A 340 -5.87 -0.97 27.14
CA VAL A 340 -5.64 -1.46 25.77
C VAL A 340 -4.19 -1.20 25.34
N ALA A 341 -3.62 -0.03 25.63
CA ALA A 341 -2.21 0.24 25.34
C ALA A 341 -1.26 -0.78 26.03
N ASN A 342 -1.57 -1.17 27.27
CA ASN A 342 -0.81 -2.19 28.01
C ASN A 342 -1.00 -3.59 27.41
N GLN A 343 -2.20 -3.95 26.96
CA GLN A 343 -2.46 -5.21 26.26
C GLN A 343 -1.72 -5.29 24.92
N ILE A 344 -1.62 -4.17 24.19
CA ILE A 344 -0.82 -4.10 22.96
C ILE A 344 0.68 -4.26 23.28
N ALA A 345 1.16 -3.60 24.33
CA ALA A 345 2.56 -3.68 24.75
C ALA A 345 2.98 -5.09 25.21
N SER A 346 2.09 -5.81 25.91
CA SER A 346 2.34 -7.16 26.43
C SER A 346 2.05 -8.28 25.43
N GLY A 347 1.55 -7.95 24.23
CA GLY A 347 1.17 -8.92 23.19
C GLY A 347 -0.20 -9.58 23.41
N GLY A 348 -0.98 -9.16 24.42
CA GLY A 348 -2.38 -9.58 24.61
C GLY A 348 -3.30 -9.14 23.46
N ILE A 349 -2.93 -8.06 22.75
CA ILE A 349 -3.45 -7.71 21.42
C ILE A 349 -2.31 -7.90 20.43
N SER A 350 -2.39 -8.97 19.63
CA SER A 350 -1.32 -9.38 18.72
C SER A 350 -1.23 -8.46 17.50
N LEU A 351 -0.24 -7.57 17.51
CA LEU A 351 0.10 -6.66 16.41
C LEU A 351 1.59 -6.83 16.07
N SER A 352 1.97 -6.48 14.84
CA SER A 352 3.39 -6.39 14.48
C SER A 352 4.10 -5.34 15.36
N PRO A 353 5.42 -5.43 15.59
CA PRO A 353 6.14 -4.46 16.42
C PRO A 353 5.90 -3.00 16.01
N ALA A 354 5.94 -2.71 14.71
CA ALA A 354 5.66 -1.37 14.19
C ALA A 354 4.21 -0.93 14.47
N ASN A 355 3.21 -1.80 14.22
CA ASN A 355 1.81 -1.46 14.49
C ASN A 355 1.52 -1.34 15.99
N SER A 356 2.18 -2.15 16.83
CA SER A 356 2.10 -2.05 18.29
C SER A 356 2.54 -0.66 18.75
N ALA A 357 3.68 -0.18 18.26
CA ALA A 357 4.17 1.15 18.56
C ALA A 357 3.25 2.26 18.02
N ILE A 358 2.77 2.15 16.77
CA ILE A 358 1.82 3.12 16.18
C ILE A 358 0.54 3.22 17.00
N TRP A 359 -0.11 2.10 17.32
CA TRP A 359 -1.37 2.11 18.07
C TRP A 359 -1.21 2.64 19.49
N ARG A 360 -0.11 2.28 20.17
CA ARG A 360 0.22 2.86 21.48
C ARG A 360 0.49 4.37 21.37
N GLY A 361 1.14 4.82 20.29
CA GLY A 361 1.40 6.23 20.03
C GLY A 361 0.11 7.03 19.79
N LEU A 362 -0.83 6.49 19.02
CA LEU A 362 -2.17 7.05 18.84
C LEU A 362 -2.91 7.18 20.18
N ILE A 363 -2.93 6.11 20.97
CA ILE A 363 -3.55 6.13 22.31
C ILE A 363 -2.88 7.17 23.21
N ALA A 364 -1.54 7.24 23.25
CA ALA A 364 -0.82 8.26 24.02
C ALA A 364 -1.20 9.69 23.58
N ALA A 365 -1.32 9.94 22.28
CA ALA A 365 -1.76 11.24 21.76
C ALA A 365 -3.20 11.58 22.21
N ALA A 366 -4.12 10.60 22.20
CA ALA A 366 -5.49 10.78 22.72
C ALA A 366 -5.53 11.01 24.24
N LEU A 367 -4.61 10.40 24.99
CA LEU A 367 -4.46 10.59 26.43
C LEU A 367 -3.76 11.91 26.80
N ASN A 368 -3.44 12.76 25.82
CA ASN A 368 -2.71 14.02 25.98
C ASN A 368 -1.28 13.83 26.52
N ASP A 369 -0.61 12.76 26.08
CA ASP A 369 0.83 12.51 26.28
C ASP A 369 1.61 12.67 24.96
N PRO A 370 1.93 13.91 24.55
CA PRO A 370 2.61 14.16 23.28
C PRO A 370 4.05 13.63 23.25
N GLY A 371 4.74 13.59 24.41
CA GLY A 371 6.11 13.09 24.50
C GLY A 371 6.18 11.57 24.33
N GLY A 372 5.30 10.84 25.02
CA GLY A 372 5.15 9.39 24.85
C GLY A 372 4.71 9.02 23.44
N ALA A 373 3.74 9.76 22.88
CA ALA A 373 3.28 9.55 21.50
C ALA A 373 4.42 9.66 20.48
N VAL A 374 5.21 10.74 20.50
CA VAL A 374 6.34 10.93 19.59
C VAL A 374 7.39 9.83 19.76
N THR A 375 7.68 9.43 21.00
CA THR A 375 8.65 8.34 21.29
C THR A 375 8.20 7.03 20.64
N LEU A 376 6.91 6.69 20.76
CA LEU A 376 6.34 5.47 20.18
C LEU A 376 6.30 5.53 18.64
N PHE A 377 6.00 6.68 18.05
CA PHE A 377 6.11 6.82 16.60
C PHE A 377 7.57 6.67 16.12
N GLN A 378 8.54 7.22 16.84
CA GLN A 378 9.96 6.99 16.53
C GLN A 378 10.37 5.52 16.66
N GLU A 379 9.89 4.82 17.71
CA GLU A 379 10.10 3.38 17.90
C GLU A 379 9.55 2.56 16.72
N SER A 380 8.41 2.96 16.16
CA SER A 380 7.82 2.28 14.99
C SER A 380 8.69 2.33 13.74
N ARG A 381 9.55 3.36 13.61
CA ARG A 381 10.33 3.70 12.40
C ARG A 381 9.48 3.94 11.14
N VAL A 382 8.16 4.07 11.26
CA VAL A 382 7.23 4.28 10.14
C VAL A 382 6.89 5.76 10.01
N ARG A 383 7.24 6.36 8.86
CA ARG A 383 6.88 7.75 8.52
C ARG A 383 5.83 7.75 7.41
N ALA A 384 4.62 7.32 7.76
CA ALA A 384 3.55 7.17 6.78
C ALA A 384 2.86 8.50 6.47
N ARG A 385 2.50 8.71 5.19
CA ARG A 385 1.77 9.91 4.71
C ARG A 385 0.53 10.21 5.56
N TRP A 386 -0.29 9.22 5.90
CA TRP A 386 -1.52 9.48 6.67
C TRP A 386 -1.29 10.22 8.01
N MET A 387 -0.08 10.16 8.59
CA MET A 387 0.23 10.81 9.86
C MET A 387 0.20 12.35 9.77
N HIS A 388 0.47 12.96 8.59
CA HIS A 388 0.43 14.43 8.44
C HIS A 388 -1.00 14.96 8.31
N ARG A 389 -1.96 14.10 7.95
CA ARG A 389 -3.37 14.46 7.74
C ARG A 389 -4.31 13.92 8.81
N ASP A 390 -3.78 13.17 9.78
CA ASP A 390 -4.59 12.69 10.90
C ASP A 390 -5.02 13.86 11.81
N PRO A 391 -6.33 14.06 12.03
CA PRO A 391 -6.82 15.24 12.74
C PRO A 391 -6.46 15.23 14.23
N VAL A 392 -6.30 14.07 14.87
CA VAL A 392 -5.89 13.98 16.27
C VAL A 392 -4.41 14.27 16.41
N LEU A 393 -3.56 13.69 15.55
CA LEU A 393 -2.12 13.95 15.56
C LEU A 393 -1.81 15.41 15.23
N MET A 394 -2.52 16.00 14.25
CA MET A 394 -2.36 17.42 13.93
C MET A 394 -2.74 18.32 15.11
N ARG A 395 -3.82 18.00 15.83
CA ARG A 395 -4.23 18.74 17.02
C ARG A 395 -3.29 18.55 18.21
N ALA A 396 -2.88 17.30 18.48
CA ALA A 396 -2.12 16.94 19.67
C ALA A 396 -0.61 17.22 19.52
N LEU A 397 -0.06 16.99 18.32
CA LEU A 397 1.38 16.99 18.05
C LEU A 397 1.81 18.03 17.00
N GLY A 398 0.90 18.61 16.23
CA GLY A 398 1.24 19.48 15.09
C GLY A 398 2.08 20.72 15.43
N LYS A 399 2.09 21.15 16.70
CA LYS A 399 2.93 22.25 17.20
C LYS A 399 4.22 21.79 17.88
N THR A 400 4.40 20.48 18.05
CA THR A 400 5.56 19.88 18.71
C THR A 400 6.73 19.83 17.72
N PRO A 401 7.85 20.54 17.97
CA PRO A 401 8.96 20.61 17.00
C PRO A 401 9.55 19.24 16.64
N THR A 402 9.60 18.31 17.60
CA THR A 402 10.07 16.94 17.38
C THR A 402 9.15 16.15 16.45
N TRP A 403 7.84 16.34 16.54
CA TRP A 403 6.87 15.74 15.62
C TRP A 403 6.99 16.31 14.22
N VAL A 404 7.03 17.63 14.08
CA VAL A 404 7.21 18.30 12.79
C VAL A 404 8.51 17.85 12.12
N THR A 405 9.59 17.71 12.88
CA THR A 405 10.87 17.22 12.38
C THR A 405 10.79 15.73 12.01
N TYR A 406 10.04 14.93 12.76
CA TYR A 406 9.85 13.50 12.49
C TYR A 406 9.08 13.25 11.19
N LEU A 407 8.08 14.06 10.87
CA LEU A 407 7.32 13.94 9.62
C LEU A 407 8.09 14.38 8.37
N LYS A 408 9.15 15.20 8.51
CA LYS A 408 9.95 15.60 7.36
C LYS A 408 10.65 14.40 6.73
N PRO A 409 10.77 14.36 5.39
CA PRO A 409 11.56 13.36 4.72
C PRO A 409 12.99 13.32 5.22
N THR A 410 13.55 12.11 5.30
CA THR A 410 14.99 11.89 5.49
C THR A 410 15.68 11.75 4.13
N GLY A 411 16.98 12.05 4.12
CA GLY A 411 17.83 12.00 2.92
C GLY A 411 17.88 10.63 2.25
#